data_AF-A0A520BQ91-F1
#
_entry.id   AF-A0A520BQ91-F1
#
_cell.length_a   1.000
_cell.length_b   1.000
_cell.length_c   1.000
_cell.angle_alpha   90.00
_cell.angle_beta   90.00
_cell.angle_gamma   90.00
#
_symmetry.space_group_name_H-M   'P 1'
#
loop_
_entity.id
_entity.type
_entity.pdbx_description
1 polymer ?
#
loop_
_entity_poly.entity_id
_entity_poly.type
_entity_poly.pdbx_seq_one_letter_code
_entity_poly.pdbx_strand_id
1 'polypeptide(L)'
;GQQRQGVLPDVPTFAELGIAGFEDLPYYGLFAPAGTAPAVVERFSNALAGVLHQPGVKARLTELGLSVGMMTSAQLASRERAYSATWARLIKAGNFQPQ
;
A
#
# COMPACT_ATOMS: atom_id res chain seq x y z
N GLY A 1 12.02 0.50 0.06
CA GLY A 1 11.21 -0.69 -0.31
C GLY A 1 12.13 -1.84 -0.69
N GLN A 2 11.59 -3.03 -0.94
CA GLN A 2 12.39 -4.24 -1.24
C GLN A 2 13.00 -4.25 -2.66
N GLN A 3 12.54 -3.36 -3.54
CA GLN A 3 13.04 -3.21 -4.90
C GLN A 3 13.24 -1.73 -5.22
N ARG A 4 14.18 -1.44 -6.14
CA ARG A 4 14.43 -0.08 -6.63
C ARG A 4 13.22 0.43 -7.42
N GLN A 5 12.98 1.74 -7.35
CA GLN A 5 11.94 2.36 -8.16
C GLN A 5 12.43 2.48 -9.61
N GLY A 6 11.57 2.14 -10.58
CA GLY A 6 11.95 2.22 -12.00
C GLY A 6 12.34 3.63 -12.44
N VAL A 7 11.78 4.66 -11.81
CA VAL A 7 12.10 6.07 -12.05
C VAL A 7 13.41 6.53 -11.38
N LEU A 8 13.95 5.73 -10.45
CA LEU A 8 15.19 6.01 -9.70
C LEU A 8 16.07 4.75 -9.62
N PRO A 9 16.53 4.21 -10.76
CA PRO A 9 17.21 2.91 -10.82
C PRO A 9 18.58 2.90 -10.11
N ASP A 10 19.21 4.07 -9.96
CA ASP A 10 20.53 4.20 -9.35
C ASP A 10 20.48 4.39 -7.82
N VAL A 11 19.28 4.60 -7.26
CA VAL A 11 19.10 4.78 -5.82
C VAL A 11 18.97 3.41 -5.14
N PRO A 12 19.89 3.02 -4.25
CA PRO A 12 19.80 1.75 -3.56
C PRO A 12 18.65 1.74 -2.56
N THR A 13 18.10 0.56 -2.34
CA THR A 13 17.16 0.28 -1.26
C THR A 13 17.90 0.18 0.08
N PHE A 14 17.18 0.37 1.19
CA PHE A 14 17.72 0.10 2.54
C PHE A 14 18.24 -1.34 2.68
N ALA A 15 17.56 -2.32 2.06
CA ALA A 15 17.99 -3.71 2.08
C ALA A 15 19.34 -3.93 1.38
N GLU A 16 19.59 -3.27 0.24
CA GLU A 16 20.89 -3.31 -0.46
C GLU A 16 22.02 -2.65 0.35
N LEU A 17 21.68 -1.77 1.28
CA LEU A 17 22.60 -1.15 2.24
C LEU A 17 22.75 -1.97 3.53
N GLY A 18 22.14 -3.15 3.62
CA GLY A 18 22.19 -4.01 4.81
C GLY A 18 21.29 -3.55 5.97
N ILE A 19 20.37 -2.61 5.72
CA ILE A 19 19.43 -2.09 6.72
C ILE A 19 18.07 -2.78 6.52
N ALA A 20 17.72 -3.65 7.46
CA ALA A 20 16.44 -4.37 7.46
C ALA A 20 15.36 -3.64 8.27
N GLY A 21 14.09 -3.96 8.01
CA GLY A 21 12.94 -3.45 8.77
C GLY A 21 12.29 -2.20 8.19
N PHE A 22 12.69 -1.77 6.99
CA PHE A 22 12.19 -0.58 6.27
C PHE A 22 11.45 -0.95 4.98
N GLU A 23 10.79 -2.11 4.98
CA GLU A 23 10.08 -2.63 3.81
C GLU A 23 8.65 -2.10 3.70
N ASP A 24 8.13 -1.47 4.75
CA ASP A 24 6.76 -0.95 4.79
C ASP A 24 6.65 0.36 4.00
N LEU A 25 6.35 0.21 2.71
CA LEU A 25 6.10 1.33 1.81
C LEU A 25 4.72 1.93 2.05
N PRO A 26 4.57 3.27 1.90
CA PRO A 26 3.27 3.92 1.85
C PRO A 26 2.37 3.26 0.79
N TYR A 27 1.08 3.14 1.10
CA TYR A 27 0.09 2.57 0.19
C TYR A 27 -1.18 3.41 0.19
N TYR A 28 -1.98 3.24 -0.86
CA TYR A 28 -3.31 3.81 -0.96
C TYR A 28 -4.35 2.70 -0.85
N GLY A 29 -5.28 2.84 0.09
CA GLY A 29 -6.39 1.92 0.31
C GLY A 29 -7.73 2.57 -0.04
N LEU A 30 -8.65 1.76 -0.55
CA LEU A 30 -10.05 2.15 -0.78
C LEU A 30 -10.94 1.33 0.15
N PHE A 31 -11.80 2.02 0.90
CA PHE A 31 -12.63 1.41 1.94
C PHE A 31 -14.10 1.73 1.69
N ALA A 32 -14.97 0.81 2.08
CA ALA A 32 -16.43 0.96 2.01
C ALA A 32 -17.01 0.93 3.44
N PRO A 33 -18.23 1.48 3.65
CA PRO A 33 -18.89 1.42 4.95
C PRO A 33 -19.04 0.00 5.49
N ALA A 34 -19.03 -0.13 6.82
CA ALA A 34 -19.29 -1.41 7.49
C ALA A 34 -20.67 -1.95 7.07
N GLY A 35 -20.75 -3.26 6.79
CA GLY A 35 -21.97 -3.91 6.32
C GLY A 35 -22.21 -3.81 4.81
N THR A 36 -21.33 -3.17 4.03
CA THR A 36 -21.39 -3.22 2.56
C THR A 36 -21.38 -4.67 2.08
N ALA A 37 -22.34 -5.02 1.21
CA ALA A 37 -22.50 -6.39 0.72
C ALA A 37 -21.21 -6.89 0.02
N PRO A 38 -20.76 -8.13 0.29
CA PRO A 38 -19.53 -8.67 -0.31
C PRO A 38 -19.50 -8.59 -1.84
N ALA A 39 -20.64 -8.83 -2.50
CA ALA A 39 -20.76 -8.75 -3.96
C ALA A 39 -20.48 -7.34 -4.52
N VAL A 40 -20.79 -6.28 -3.76
CA VAL A 40 -20.49 -4.89 -4.16
C VAL A 40 -18.99 -4.63 -4.06
N VAL A 41 -18.37 -5.09 -2.98
CA VAL A 41 -16.91 -4.98 -2.77
C VAL A 41 -16.15 -5.73 -3.85
N GLU A 42 -16.58 -6.95 -4.16
CA GLU A 42 -15.97 -7.79 -5.20
C GLU A 42 -16.10 -7.13 -6.58
N ARG A 43 -17.30 -6.67 -6.95
CA ARG A 43 -17.52 -5.96 -8.22
C ARG A 43 -16.61 -4.74 -8.35
N PHE A 44 -16.49 -3.95 -7.28
CA PHE A 44 -15.61 -2.78 -7.27
C PHE A 44 -14.14 -3.16 -7.39
N SER A 45 -13.69 -4.18 -6.63
CA SER A 45 -12.33 -4.70 -6.70
C SER A 45 -11.99 -5.14 -8.14
N ASN A 46 -12.87 -5.90 -8.79
CA ASN A 46 -12.66 -6.36 -10.16
C ASN A 46 -12.60 -5.19 -11.16
N ALA A 47 -13.47 -4.20 -11.02
CA ALA A 47 -13.42 -3.00 -11.86
C ALA A 47 -12.11 -2.21 -11.66
N LEU A 48 -11.67 -2.04 -10.41
CA LEU A 48 -10.41 -1.39 -10.09
C LEU A 48 -9.21 -2.14 -10.69
N ALA A 49 -9.20 -3.47 -10.62
CA ALA A 49 -8.19 -4.31 -11.26
C ALA A 49 -8.10 -4.02 -12.75
N GLY A 50 -9.26 -3.94 -13.43
CA GLY A 50 -9.35 -3.62 -14.85
C GLY A 50 -8.75 -2.25 -15.17
N VAL A 51 -9.07 -1.22 -14.38
CA VAL A 51 -8.56 0.14 -14.56
C VAL A 51 -7.05 0.22 -14.34
N LEU A 52 -6.51 -0.45 -13.32
CA LEU A 52 -5.06 -0.44 -13.05
C LEU A 52 -4.24 -1.17 -14.11
N HIS A 53 -4.84 -2.09 -14.87
CA HIS A 53 -4.20 -2.73 -16.03
C HIS A 53 -4.22 -1.87 -17.29
N GLN A 54 -4.97 -0.77 -17.33
CA GLN A 54 -4.98 0.12 -18.49
C GLN A 54 -3.61 0.83 -18.61
N PRO A 55 -2.92 0.75 -19.76
CA PRO A 55 -1.57 1.28 -19.91
C PRO A 55 -1.45 2.77 -19.56
N GLY A 56 -2.42 3.59 -19.98
CA GLY A 56 -2.42 5.04 -19.69
C GLY A 56 -2.56 5.35 -18.20
N VAL A 57 -3.39 4.59 -17.48
CA VAL A 57 -3.54 4.75 -16.02
C VAL A 57 -2.26 4.33 -15.32
N LYS A 58 -1.73 3.15 -15.67
CA LYS A 58 -0.49 2.63 -15.08
C LYS A 58 0.67 3.61 -15.30
N ALA A 59 0.85 4.09 -16.53
CA ALA A 59 1.90 5.05 -16.88
C ALA A 59 1.77 6.33 -16.05
N ARG A 60 0.56 6.90 -15.95
CA ARG A 60 0.34 8.13 -15.19
C ARG A 60 0.63 7.97 -13.70
N LEU A 61 0.24 6.85 -13.09
CA LEU A 61 0.56 6.59 -11.69
C LEU A 61 2.07 6.38 -11.48
N THR A 62 2.75 5.72 -12.41
CA THR A 62 4.21 5.56 -12.37
C THR A 62 4.96 6.88 -12.53
N GLU A 63 4.49 7.79 -13.39
CA GLU A 63 5.02 9.17 -13.50
C GLU A 63 4.92 9.94 -12.17
N LEU A 64 3.88 9.67 -11.39
CA LEU A 64 3.70 10.23 -10.04
C LEU A 64 4.58 9.53 -8.97
N GLY A 65 5.45 8.60 -9.38
CA GLY A 65 6.34 7.86 -8.48
C GLY A 65 5.68 6.68 -7.77
N LEU A 66 4.48 6.27 -8.19
CA LEU A 66 3.77 5.15 -7.59
C LEU A 66 4.17 3.82 -8.23
N SER A 67 4.48 2.84 -7.38
CA SER A 67 4.54 1.44 -7.79
C SER A 67 3.13 0.89 -7.92
N VAL A 68 2.68 0.64 -9.16
CA VAL A 68 1.32 0.18 -9.42
C VAL A 68 1.24 -1.33 -9.18
N GLY A 69 0.58 -1.70 -8.09
CA GLY A 69 0.22 -3.08 -7.75
C GLY A 69 -1.17 -3.12 -7.14
N MET A 70 -1.80 -4.30 -7.14
CA MET A 70 -3.12 -4.49 -6.59
C MET A 70 -3.08 -5.46 -5.41
N MET A 71 -3.84 -5.15 -4.35
CA MET A 71 -4.16 -6.09 -3.29
C MET A 71 -5.63 -6.49 -3.42
N THR A 72 -5.91 -7.78 -3.17
CA THR A 72 -7.27 -8.23 -2.89
C THR A 72 -7.78 -7.58 -1.60
N SER A 73 -9.10 -7.52 -1.43
CA SER A 73 -9.71 -6.99 -0.19
C SER A 73 -9.20 -7.71 1.06
N ALA A 74 -8.96 -9.02 0.97
CA ALA A 74 -8.40 -9.81 2.07
C ALA A 74 -6.95 -9.43 2.40
N GLN A 75 -6.10 -9.26 1.37
CA GLN A 75 -4.72 -8.81 1.55
C GLN A 75 -4.66 -7.41 2.15
N LEU A 76 -5.48 -6.48 1.66
CA LEU A 76 -5.56 -5.13 2.21
C LEU A 76 -6.01 -5.16 3.67
N ALA A 77 -7.04 -5.94 4.01
CA ALA A 77 -7.50 -6.07 5.39
C ALA A 77 -6.45 -6.68 6.33
N SER A 78 -5.66 -7.65 5.86
CA SER A 78 -4.54 -8.22 6.61
C SER A 78 -3.44 -7.19 6.83
N ARG A 79 -3.10 -6.42 5.79
CA ARG A 79 -2.09 -5.36 5.86
C ARG A 79 -2.49 -4.25 6.82
N GLU A 80 -3.73 -3.77 6.73
CA GLU A 80 -4.23 -2.71 7.62
C GLU A 80 -4.13 -3.17 9.09
N ARG A 81 -4.64 -4.37 9.41
CA ARG A 81 -4.54 -4.92 10.77
C ARG A 81 -3.10 -4.98 11.29
N ALA A 82 -2.15 -5.40 10.47
CA ALA A 82 -0.73 -5.46 10.83
C ALA A 82 -0.13 -4.05 11.01
N TYR A 83 -0.48 -3.11 10.13
CA TYR A 83 -0.04 -1.72 10.17
C TYR A 83 -0.56 -1.03 11.44
N SER A 84 -1.87 -1.08 11.67
CA SER A 84 -2.54 -0.55 12.86
C SER A 84 -1.96 -1.13 14.16
N ALA A 85 -1.68 -2.44 14.21
CA ALA A 85 -1.08 -3.06 15.38
C ALA A 85 0.36 -2.55 15.67
N THR A 86 1.17 -2.40 14.62
CA THR A 86 2.55 -1.88 14.72
C THR A 86 2.54 -0.44 15.22
N TRP A 87 1.76 0.44 14.57
CA TRP A 87 1.71 1.85 14.94
C TRP A 87 1.07 2.08 16.31
N ALA A 88 0.03 1.34 16.67
CA ALA A 88 -0.55 1.42 18.01
C ALA A 88 0.49 1.09 19.10
N ARG A 89 1.39 0.12 18.86
CA ARG A 89 2.48 -0.20 19.78
C ARG A 89 3.49 0.93 19.89
N LEU A 90 3.91 1.50 18.76
CA LEU A 90 4.88 2.60 18.71
C LEU A 90 4.34 3.88 19.37
N ILE A 91 3.09 4.24 19.10
CA ILE A 91 2.43 5.41 19.71
C ILE A 91 2.38 5.26 21.23
N LYS A 92 1.97 4.09 21.73
CA LYS A 92 1.93 3.80 23.18
C LYS A 92 3.32 3.84 23.82
N ALA A 93 4.35 3.33 23.15
CA ALA A 93 5.71 3.31 23.65
C ALA A 93 6.38 4.70 23.61
N GLY A 94 6.10 5.49 22.57
CA GLY A 94 6.71 6.78 22.32
C GLY A 94 6.04 7.97 23.02
N ASN A 95 4.98 7.74 23.80
CA ASN A 95 4.20 8.78 24.49
C ASN A 95 3.69 9.90 23.55
N PHE A 96 3.46 9.58 22.28
CA PHE A 96 2.96 10.52 21.27
C PHE A 96 1.54 10.97 21.63
N GLN A 97 1.33 12.29 21.70
CA GLN A 97 0.01 12.89 21.90
C GLN A 97 -0.49 13.48 20.57
N PRO A 98 -1.74 13.21 20.18
CA PRO A 98 -2.36 13.95 19.07
C PRO A 98 -2.42 15.44 19.44
N GLN A 99 -2.09 16.31 18.47
CA GLN A 99 -2.29 17.75 18.59
C GLN A 99 -3.74 18.13 18.31
#